data_AF-A0A7C3T3N4-F1
#
_entry.id   AF-A0A7C3T3N4-F1
#
_cell.length_a   1.000
_cell.length_b   1.000
_cell.length_c   1.000
_cell.angle_alpha   90.00
_cell.angle_beta   90.00
_cell.angle_gamma   90.00
#
_symmetry.space_group_name_H-M   'P 1'
#
loop_
_entity.id
_entity.type
_entity.pdbx_description
1 polymer ?
#
loop_
_entity_poly.entity_id
_entity_poly.type
_entity_poly.pdbx_seq_one_letter_code
_entity_poly.pdbx_strand_id
1 'polypeptide(L)'
;TDTVVRYGGDEFVVLMPNTDAGGARYVEQKIAQALAQRNQSGAHSVPLSAARGVYTTDWTDAEQLLHEADKRMYEMKRRRQAKIDKA
;
A
#
# COMPACT_ATOMS: atom_id res chain seq x y z
N THR A 1 4.13 6.25 17.26
CA THR A 1 3.09 6.90 16.43
C THR A 1 3.41 6.59 15.00
N ASP A 2 2.39 6.48 14.14
CA ASP A 2 2.61 6.22 12.71
C ASP A 2 2.81 7.53 11.96
N THR A 3 3.60 7.48 10.89
CA THR A 3 3.88 8.64 10.02
C THR A 3 3.43 8.34 8.60
N VAL A 4 2.63 9.24 8.03
CA VAL A 4 2.20 9.16 6.63
C VAL A 4 2.90 10.23 5.83
N VAL A 5 3.53 9.85 4.72
CA VAL A 5 4.30 10.75 3.85
C VAL A 5 3.82 10.61 2.42
N ARG A 6 3.64 11.73 1.72
CA ARG A 6 3.55 11.75 0.26
C ARG A 6 4.98 11.72 -0.29
N TYR A 7 5.38 10.57 -0.82
CA TYR A 7 6.77 10.33 -1.19
C TYR A 7 7.13 11.01 -2.52
N GLY A 8 6.22 10.96 -3.48
CA GLY A 8 6.31 11.63 -4.78
C GLY A 8 4.99 11.48 -5.53
N GLY A 9 4.68 12.36 -6.49
CA GLY A 9 3.51 12.18 -7.37
C GLY A 9 2.23 11.74 -6.64
N ASP A 10 1.76 10.53 -6.95
CA ASP A 10 0.63 9.81 -6.33
C ASP A 10 1.05 8.67 -5.36
N GLU A 11 2.31 8.65 -4.96
CA GLU A 11 2.93 7.65 -4.09
C GLU A 11 2.90 8.09 -2.61
N PHE A 12 2.52 7.15 -1.75
CA PHE A 12 2.41 7.36 -0.31
C PHE A 12 3.12 6.26 0.46
N VAL A 13 3.81 6.65 1.54
CA VAL A 13 4.49 5.75 2.48
C VAL A 13 3.84 5.89 3.85
N VAL A 14 3.59 4.75 4.49
CA VAL A 14 3.16 4.68 5.89
C VAL A 14 4.28 4.01 6.68
N LEU A 15 4.97 4.79 7.52
CA LEU A 15 6.01 4.29 8.42
C LEU A 15 5.39 3.96 9.78
N MET A 16 5.58 2.73 10.24
CA MET A 16 4.95 2.19 11.44
C MET A 16 6.00 1.64 12.43
N PRO A 17 6.61 2.51 13.27
CA PRO A 17 7.54 2.06 14.31
C PRO A 17 6.87 1.10 15.30
N ASN A 18 7.63 0.14 15.85
CA ASN A 18 7.15 -0.83 16.84
C ASN A 18 5.90 -1.61 16.40
N THR A 19 5.79 -1.88 15.10
CA THR A 19 4.68 -2.60 14.50
C THR A 19 5.18 -3.87 13.84
N ASP A 20 4.56 -4.99 14.19
CA ASP A 20 4.87 -6.29 13.60
C ASP A 20 4.17 -6.48 12.23
N ALA A 21 4.43 -7.63 11.61
CA ALA A 21 3.80 -7.97 10.34
C ALA A 21 2.26 -8.00 10.42
N GLY A 22 1.68 -8.37 11.57
CA GLY A 22 0.24 -8.43 11.76
C GLY A 22 -0.41 -7.05 11.77
N GLY A 23 0.16 -6.11 12.52
CA GLY A 23 -0.28 -4.72 12.56
C GLY A 23 -0.13 -4.03 11.20
N ALA A 24 0.99 -4.26 10.51
CA ALA A 24 1.23 -3.69 9.19
C ALA A 24 0.22 -4.22 8.14
N ARG A 25 -0.08 -5.53 8.16
CA ARG A 25 -1.12 -6.15 7.32
C ARG A 25 -2.51 -5.60 7.63
N TYR A 26 -2.82 -5.39 8.90
CA TYR A 26 -4.11 -4.81 9.31
C TYR A 26 -4.29 -3.41 8.71
N VAL A 27 -3.28 -2.55 8.77
CA VAL A 27 -3.33 -1.21 8.17
C VAL A 27 -3.43 -1.26 6.65
N GLU A 28 -2.68 -2.15 5.99
CA GLU A 28 -2.81 -2.38 4.54
C GLU A 28 -4.25 -2.73 4.13
N GLN A 29 -4.89 -3.65 4.87
CA GLN A 29 -6.27 -4.05 4.63
C GLN A 29 -7.25 -2.90 4.89
N LYS A 30 -7.04 -2.14 5.97
CA LYS A 30 -7.85 -0.96 6.29
C LYS A 30 -7.81 0.08 5.17
N ILE A 31 -6.63 0.34 4.59
CA ILE A 31 -6.49 1.23 3.42
C ILE A 31 -7.26 0.68 2.22
N ALA A 32 -7.14 -0.63 1.94
CA ALA A 32 -7.87 -1.25 0.84
C ALA A 32 -9.40 -1.15 1.01
N GLN A 33 -9.91 -1.36 2.22
CA GLN A 33 -11.33 -1.22 2.56
C GLN A 33 -11.81 0.22 2.43
N ALA A 34 -11.04 1.20 2.89
CA ALA A 34 -11.38 2.61 2.76
C ALA A 34 -11.50 3.03 1.28
N LEU A 35 -10.59 2.57 0.41
CA LEU A 35 -10.69 2.79 -1.03
C LEU A 35 -11.94 2.14 -1.64
N ALA A 36 -12.26 0.92 -1.22
CA ALA A 36 -13.46 0.22 -1.68
C ALA A 36 -14.75 0.95 -1.25
N GLN A 37 -14.84 1.36 0.01
CA GLN A 37 -15.97 2.13 0.54
C GLN A 37 -16.11 3.47 -0.19
N ARG A 38 -15.00 4.18 -0.40
CA ARG A 38 -14.99 5.41 -1.21
C ARG A 38 -15.56 5.18 -2.60
N ASN A 39 -15.14 4.11 -3.28
CA ASN A 39 -15.63 3.80 -4.63
C ASN A 39 -17.12 3.41 -4.64
N GLN A 40 -17.60 2.76 -3.58
CA GLN A 40 -19.01 2.38 -3.44
C GLN A 40 -19.92 3.55 -3.06
N SER A 41 -19.38 4.60 -2.42
CA SER A 41 -20.16 5.75 -1.97
C SER A 41 -20.88 6.53 -3.10
N GLY A 42 -20.45 6.37 -4.36
CA GLY A 42 -20.96 7.13 -5.50
C GLY A 42 -20.61 8.63 -5.48
N ALA A 43 -19.93 9.12 -4.44
CA ALA A 43 -19.54 10.52 -4.30
C ALA A 43 -18.47 10.96 -5.32
N HIS A 44 -17.83 10.02 -6.00
CA HIS A 44 -16.80 10.28 -7.00
C HIS A 44 -17.06 9.46 -8.26
N SER A 45 -17.00 10.13 -9.41
CA SER A 45 -17.25 9.52 -10.73
C SER A 45 -16.15 8.56 -11.19
N VAL A 46 -14.94 8.66 -10.60
CA VAL A 46 -13.78 7.84 -10.99
C VAL A 46 -13.38 6.92 -9.84
N PRO A 47 -13.43 5.58 -10.03
CA PRO A 47 -12.99 4.63 -9.01
C PRO A 47 -11.47 4.74 -8.82
N LEU A 48 -11.04 4.86 -7.58
CA LEU A 48 -9.63 4.94 -7.22
C LEU A 48 -9.11 3.57 -6.79
N SER A 49 -7.87 3.28 -7.11
CA SER A 49 -7.23 2.07 -6.61
C SER A 49 -5.73 2.28 -6.47
N ALA A 50 -5.15 1.66 -5.46
CA ALA A 50 -3.71 1.73 -5.20
C ALA A 50 -3.11 0.33 -5.22
N ALA A 51 -1.92 0.18 -5.80
CA ALA A 51 -1.04 -0.93 -5.47
C ALA A 51 -0.44 -0.68 -4.08
N ARG A 52 -0.22 -1.74 -3.30
CA ARG A 52 0.30 -1.65 -1.93
C ARG A 52 1.34 -2.75 -1.74
N GLY A 53 2.40 -2.42 -1.03
CA GLY A 53 3.43 -3.35 -0.60
C GLY A 53 3.75 -3.10 0.86
N VAL A 54 3.92 -4.18 1.62
CA VAL A 54 4.17 -4.13 3.06
C VAL A 54 5.44 -4.90 3.35
N TYR A 55 6.35 -4.31 4.11
CA TYR A 55 7.54 -4.97 4.64
C TYR A 55 7.77 -4.53 6.09
N THR A 56 8.20 -5.48 6.92
CA THR A 56 8.50 -5.27 8.33
C THR A 56 9.81 -5.97 8.64
N THR A 57 10.63 -5.35 9.49
CA THR A 57 11.96 -5.83 9.85
C THR A 57 12.31 -5.35 11.25
N ASP A 58 13.07 -6.15 11.99
CA ASP A 58 13.64 -5.78 13.28
C ASP A 58 14.95 -5.00 13.15
N TRP A 59 15.46 -4.88 11.92
CA TRP A 59 16.73 -4.22 11.59
C TRP A 59 16.49 -2.88 10.90
N THR A 60 17.24 -1.85 11.32
CA THR A 60 17.11 -0.48 10.81
C THR A 60 18.05 -0.23 9.64
N ASP A 61 17.64 -0.65 8.44
CA ASP A 61 18.08 -0.06 7.18
C ASP A 61 16.85 0.52 6.47
N ALA A 62 16.76 1.85 6.44
CA ALA A 62 15.62 2.55 5.86
C ALA A 62 15.54 2.38 4.34
N GLU A 63 16.67 2.27 3.66
CA GLU A 63 16.73 2.08 2.21
C GLU A 63 16.25 0.68 1.85
N GLN A 64 16.74 -0.34 2.56
CA GLN A 64 16.26 -1.71 2.37
C GLN A 64 14.78 -1.86 2.73
N LEU A 65 14.32 -1.22 3.81
CA LEU A 65 12.92 -1.24 4.23
C LEU A 65 12.00 -0.71 3.12
N LEU A 66 12.36 0.45 2.56
CA LEU A 66 11.63 1.08 1.48
C LEU A 66 11.69 0.24 0.19
N HIS A 67 12.88 -0.26 -0.16
CA HIS A 67 13.10 -1.07 -1.36
C HIS A 67 12.24 -2.34 -1.37
N GLU A 68 12.19 -3.07 -0.25
CA GLU A 68 11.38 -4.30 -0.15
C GLU A 68 9.86 -4.00 -0.16
N ALA A 69 9.42 -2.89 0.44
CA ALA A 69 8.04 -2.45 0.37
C ALA A 69 7.64 -2.08 -1.07
N ASP A 70 8.49 -1.33 -1.77
CA ASP A 70 8.28 -0.92 -3.17
C ASP A 70 8.23 -2.12 -4.11
N LYS A 71 9.18 -3.05 -3.98
CA LYS A 71 9.21 -4.30 -4.76
C LYS A 71 7.89 -5.07 -4.64
N ARG A 72 7.36 -5.22 -3.42
CA ARG A 72 6.08 -5.91 -3.17
C ARG A 72 4.89 -5.15 -3.77
N MET A 73 4.91 -3.82 -3.71
CA MET A 73 3.91 -2.97 -4.36
C MET A 73 3.93 -3.19 -5.88
N TYR A 74 5.12 -3.21 -6.48
CA TYR A 74 5.29 -3.41 -7.90
C TYR A 74 4.84 -4.81 -8.35
N GLU A 75 5.12 -5.85 -7.56
CA GLU A 75 4.59 -7.20 -7.79
C GLU A 75 3.05 -7.22 -7.79
N MET A 76 2.41 -6.53 -6.84
CA MET A 76 0.95 -6.39 -6.81
C MET A 76 0.44 -5.67 -8.07
N LYS A 77 1.09 -4.57 -8.49
CA LYS A 77 0.73 -3.82 -9.69
C LYS A 77 0.79 -4.71 -10.94
N ARG A 78 1.87 -5.48 -11.10
CA ARG A 78 2.04 -6.43 -12.20
C ARG A 78 0.97 -7.53 -12.22
N ARG A 79 0.67 -8.13 -11.06
CA ARG A 79 -0.37 -9.16 -10.95
C ARG A 79 -1.75 -8.62 -11.34
N ARG A 80 -2.02 -7.35 -11.02
CA ARG A 80 -3.28 -6.71 -11.37
C ARG A 80 -3.37 -6.38 -12.85
N GLN A 81 -2.32 -5.83 -13.44
CA GLN A 81 -2.27 -5.58 -14.88
C GLN A 81 -2.50 -6.87 -15.67
N ALA A 82 -1.80 -7.96 -15.30
CA ALA A 82 -1.97 -9.26 -15.94
C ALA A 82 -3.39 -9.86 -15.80
N LYS A 83 -4.17 -9.45 -14.80
CA LYS A 83 -5.59 -9.83 -14.68
C LYS A 83 -6.49 -9.00 -15.58
N ILE A 84 -6.17 -7.72 -15.76
CA ILE A 84 -6.89 -6.82 -16.66
C ILE A 84 -6.67 -7.24 -18.11
N ASP A 85 -5.44 -7.56 -18.49
CA ASP A 85 -5.10 -7.97 -19.87
C ASP A 85 -5.73 -9.31 -20.29
N LYS A 86 -6.24 -10.09 -19.33
CA LYS A 86 -6.89 -11.39 -19.55
C LYS A 86 -8.42 -11.32 -19.50
N ALA A 87 -9.00 -10.18 -19.15
CA ALA A 87 -10.44 -9.95 -19.03
C ALA A 87 -10.98 -9.27 -20.30
#